data_AF-A0A8H5KKE9-F1
#
_entry.id   AF-A0A8H5KKE9-F1
#
_cell.length_a   1.000
_cell.length_b   1.000
_cell.length_c   1.000
_cell.angle_alpha   90.00
_cell.angle_beta   90.00
_cell.angle_gamma   90.00
#
_symmetry.space_group_name_H-M   'P 1'
#
loop_
_entity.id
_entity.type
_entity.pdbx_description
1 polymer ?
#
loop_
_entity_poly.entity_id
_entity_poly.type
_entity_poly.pdbx_seq_one_letter_code
_entity_poly.pdbx_strand_id
1 'polypeptide(L)'
;MPYSSSVLYPPFFPTPPHPLESTKTTASSRQHTAWLFYLSEISLRRLSSRTCNDILELHRGSSSNLDFLKQLSLLIPAYETQANEWAESLPPELSIASAPIDDNVCCFVLRGHLVNFFERLYWPFVMAHLAALERGVTTPIPGRQFVEKGLEYHILNVEVNEAGFLHRHHGTWLMIRALVRSATVLIAARLLGSGMPAGWRDACERIMQVLRAWEDDVPGLSNHRNFLEEVLHGLGAN
;
A
#
# COMPACT_ATOMS: atom_id res chain seq x y z
N MET A 1 -21.80 -9.25 40.75
CA MET A 1 -22.48 -8.84 39.50
C MET A 1 -21.43 -8.87 38.38
N PRO A 2 -21.45 -9.85 37.46
CA PRO A 2 -20.46 -9.89 36.39
C PRO A 2 -20.87 -8.93 35.27
N TYR A 3 -19.94 -8.06 34.87
CA TYR A 3 -20.04 -7.23 33.67
C TYR A 3 -20.03 -8.16 32.43
N SER A 4 -21.16 -8.25 31.73
CA SER A 4 -21.20 -8.85 30.40
C SER A 4 -20.58 -7.87 29.41
N SER A 5 -19.36 -8.17 28.97
CA SER A 5 -18.68 -7.49 27.87
C SER A 5 -19.36 -7.85 26.54
N SER A 6 -20.54 -7.28 26.32
CA SER A 6 -21.21 -7.30 25.03
C SER A 6 -20.65 -6.17 24.17
N VAL A 7 -19.46 -6.38 23.61
CA VAL A 7 -19.06 -5.66 22.38
C VAL A 7 -19.70 -6.42 21.22
N LEU A 8 -21.03 -6.48 21.21
CA LEU A 8 -21.75 -7.05 20.09
C LEU A 8 -21.76 -6.02 18.97
N TYR A 9 -21.43 -6.51 17.78
CA TYR A 9 -21.57 -5.83 16.49
C TYR A 9 -22.85 -4.98 16.47
N PRO A 10 -22.85 -3.78 15.85
CA PRO A 10 -24.04 -2.94 15.78
C PRO A 10 -25.25 -3.76 15.34
N PRO A 11 -26.39 -3.69 16.06
CA PRO A 11 -27.57 -4.52 15.77
C PRO A 11 -28.21 -4.21 14.41
N PHE A 12 -27.81 -3.10 13.80
CA PHE A 12 -28.27 -2.68 12.49
C PHE A 12 -27.06 -2.53 11.57
N PHE A 13 -27.10 -3.25 10.45
CA PHE A 13 -26.25 -2.89 9.31
C PHE A 13 -26.67 -1.50 8.82
N PRO A 14 -25.72 -0.66 8.37
CA PRO A 14 -26.09 0.62 7.78
C PRO A 14 -27.01 0.34 6.57
N THR A 15 -28.23 0.88 6.62
CA THR A 15 -29.20 0.72 5.54
C THR A 15 -28.67 1.48 4.31
N PRO A 16 -28.71 0.89 3.10
CA PRO A 16 -28.40 1.62 1.88
C PRO A 16 -29.21 2.91 1.82
N PRO A 17 -28.63 4.04 1.38
CA PRO A 17 -29.41 5.26 1.18
C PRO A 17 -30.59 4.95 0.25
N HIS A 18 -31.79 5.39 0.62
CA HIS A 18 -33.00 5.08 -0.14
C HIS A 18 -32.85 5.59 -1.60
N PRO A 19 -33.12 4.75 -2.63
CA PRO A 19 -32.85 5.10 -4.03
C PRO A 19 -33.64 6.30 -4.60
N LEU A 20 -34.57 6.89 -3.84
CA LEU A 20 -35.63 7.76 -4.39
C LEU A 20 -35.71 9.18 -3.82
N GLU A 21 -34.85 9.59 -2.87
CA GLU A 21 -34.89 10.98 -2.34
C GLU A 21 -33.62 11.83 -2.60
N SER A 22 -32.53 11.27 -3.14
CA SER A 22 -31.19 11.67 -2.69
C SER A 22 -30.24 12.37 -3.69
N THR A 23 -30.71 13.12 -4.69
CA THR A 23 -29.83 14.04 -5.46
C THR A 23 -30.22 15.52 -5.37
N LYS A 24 -31.24 15.87 -4.60
CA LYS A 24 -31.72 17.26 -4.52
C LYS A 24 -30.88 18.16 -3.60
N THR A 25 -30.03 17.59 -2.75
CA THR A 25 -29.21 18.34 -1.79
C THR A 25 -27.76 17.90 -1.78
N THR A 26 -26.87 18.79 -1.37
CA THR A 26 -25.45 18.49 -1.20
C THR A 26 -25.19 17.41 -0.14
N ALA A 27 -26.00 17.36 0.92
CA ALA A 27 -25.90 16.34 1.96
C ALA A 27 -26.24 14.94 1.42
N SER A 28 -27.28 14.84 0.61
CA SER A 28 -27.76 13.57 0.05
C SER A 28 -26.77 12.99 -0.98
N SER A 29 -26.13 13.85 -1.78
CA SER A 29 -25.02 13.47 -2.66
C SER A 29 -23.80 12.95 -1.87
N ARG A 30 -23.40 13.63 -0.78
CA ARG A 30 -22.29 13.18 0.07
C ARG A 30 -22.56 11.81 0.70
N GLN A 31 -23.79 11.56 1.15
CA GLN A 31 -24.17 10.27 1.72
C GLN A 31 -24.10 9.14 0.68
N HIS A 32 -24.52 9.41 -0.56
CA HIS A 32 -24.40 8.48 -1.66
C HIS A 32 -22.93 8.14 -1.98
N THR A 33 -22.06 9.16 -2.10
CA THR A 33 -20.62 8.95 -2.33
C THR A 33 -19.97 8.17 -1.19
N ALA A 34 -20.30 8.48 0.07
CA ALA A 34 -19.79 7.74 1.23
C ALA A 34 -20.22 6.26 1.20
N TRP A 35 -21.46 5.98 0.80
CA TRP A 35 -21.95 4.61 0.65
C TRP A 35 -21.21 3.84 -0.44
N LEU A 36 -21.04 4.45 -1.63
CA LEU A 36 -20.26 3.87 -2.72
C LEU A 36 -18.82 3.62 -2.29
N PHE A 37 -18.21 4.57 -1.58
CA PHE A 37 -16.85 4.45 -1.07
C PHE A 37 -16.72 3.21 -0.16
N TYR A 38 -17.62 3.02 0.80
CA TYR A 38 -17.59 1.86 1.68
C TYR A 38 -17.72 0.54 0.92
N LEU A 39 -18.58 0.47 -0.10
CA LEU A 39 -18.71 -0.74 -0.92
C LEU A 39 -17.42 -1.04 -1.70
N SER A 40 -16.84 -0.01 -2.34
CA SER A 40 -15.57 -0.12 -3.06
C SER A 40 -14.44 -0.56 -2.14
N GLU A 41 -14.36 0.04 -0.94
CA GLU A 41 -13.36 -0.26 0.06
C GLU A 41 -13.50 -1.71 0.61
N ILE A 42 -14.72 -2.14 0.93
CA ILE A 42 -14.99 -3.53 1.37
C ILE A 42 -14.61 -4.52 0.27
N SER A 43 -14.93 -4.21 -0.99
CA SER A 43 -14.58 -5.05 -2.13
C SER A 43 -13.05 -5.21 -2.25
N LEU A 44 -12.29 -4.11 -2.19
CA LEU A 44 -10.83 -4.16 -2.23
C LEU A 44 -10.23 -4.89 -1.03
N ARG A 45 -10.80 -4.71 0.17
CA ARG A 45 -10.37 -5.42 1.39
C ARG A 45 -10.57 -6.92 1.26
N ARG A 46 -11.68 -7.36 0.66
CA ARG A 46 -11.96 -8.79 0.39
C ARG A 46 -10.99 -9.36 -0.65
N LEU A 47 -10.74 -8.63 -1.73
CA LEU A 47 -9.74 -8.99 -2.74
C LEU A 47 -8.35 -9.15 -2.08
N SER A 48 -7.91 -8.14 -1.33
CA SER A 48 -6.64 -8.15 -0.60
C SER A 48 -6.51 -9.33 0.35
N SER A 49 -7.57 -9.62 1.12
CA SER A 49 -7.56 -10.72 2.09
C SER A 49 -7.48 -12.08 1.42
N ARG A 50 -8.21 -12.27 0.31
CA ARG A 50 -8.18 -13.50 -0.48
C ARG A 50 -6.79 -13.72 -1.08
N THR A 51 -6.25 -12.74 -1.79
CA THR A 51 -4.90 -12.84 -2.38
C THR A 51 -3.84 -13.13 -1.31
N CYS A 52 -3.93 -12.49 -0.14
CA CYS A 52 -3.00 -12.79 0.96
C CYS A 52 -3.11 -14.25 1.43
N ASN A 53 -4.34 -14.76 1.61
CA ASN A 53 -4.55 -16.14 2.01
C ASN A 53 -4.02 -17.13 0.95
N ASP A 54 -4.33 -16.88 -0.33
CA ASP A 54 -3.86 -17.71 -1.44
C ASP A 54 -2.31 -17.77 -1.48
N ILE A 55 -1.63 -16.62 -1.33
CA ILE A 55 -0.16 -16.53 -1.30
C ILE A 55 0.40 -17.32 -0.11
N LEU A 56 -0.23 -17.22 1.07
CA LEU A 56 0.19 -17.95 2.26
C LEU A 56 -0.02 -19.46 2.14
N GLU A 57 -1.14 -19.88 1.56
CA GLU A 57 -1.43 -21.30 1.28
C GLU A 57 -0.45 -21.87 0.25
N LEU A 58 -0.18 -21.12 -0.82
CA LEU A 58 0.82 -21.48 -1.82
C LEU A 58 2.21 -21.64 -1.19
N HIS A 59 2.61 -20.69 -0.33
CA HIS A 59 3.89 -20.76 0.38
C HIS A 59 3.98 -22.01 1.27
N ARG A 60 2.90 -22.34 2.01
CA ARG A 60 2.86 -23.54 2.88
C ARG A 60 2.89 -24.85 2.08
N GLY A 61 2.28 -24.88 0.90
CA GLY A 61 2.24 -26.05 0.03
C GLY A 61 3.47 -26.24 -0.85
N SER A 62 4.34 -25.22 -0.94
CA SER A 62 5.53 -25.26 -1.80
C SER A 62 6.66 -26.06 -1.18
N SER A 63 7.39 -26.80 -2.03
CA SER A 63 8.51 -27.63 -1.61
C SER A 63 9.75 -26.82 -1.19
N SER A 64 9.87 -25.59 -1.69
CA SER A 64 10.95 -24.65 -1.40
C SER A 64 10.53 -23.22 -1.75
N ASN A 65 11.30 -22.22 -1.29
CA ASN A 65 11.07 -20.82 -1.67
C ASN A 65 11.17 -20.60 -3.18
N LEU A 66 12.03 -21.35 -3.88
CA LEU A 66 12.18 -21.24 -5.33
C LEU A 66 10.93 -21.73 -6.07
N ASP A 67 10.39 -22.86 -5.63
CA ASP A 67 9.15 -23.44 -6.14
C ASP A 67 7.95 -22.50 -5.88
N PHE A 68 7.86 -21.96 -4.66
CA PHE A 68 6.87 -20.95 -4.28
C PHE A 68 6.90 -19.73 -5.22
N LEU A 69 8.07 -19.10 -5.40
CA LEU A 69 8.18 -17.91 -6.25
C LEU A 69 7.88 -18.23 -7.72
N LYS A 70 8.26 -19.41 -8.19
CA LYS A 70 7.92 -19.86 -9.55
C LYS A 70 6.41 -19.98 -9.71
N GLN A 71 5.72 -20.65 -8.80
CA GLN A 71 4.26 -20.79 -8.88
C GLN A 71 3.56 -19.45 -8.71
N LEU A 72 3.98 -18.62 -7.75
CA LEU A 72 3.42 -17.30 -7.53
C LEU A 72 3.57 -16.42 -8.78
N SER A 73 4.72 -16.49 -9.46
CA SER A 73 4.97 -15.70 -10.67
C SER A 73 3.97 -15.98 -11.80
N LEU A 74 3.40 -17.20 -11.84
CA LEU A 74 2.37 -17.59 -12.80
C LEU A 74 0.99 -17.04 -12.42
N LEU A 75 0.74 -16.79 -11.12
CA LEU A 75 -0.52 -16.27 -10.61
C LEU A 75 -0.59 -14.74 -10.63
N ILE A 76 0.54 -14.04 -10.58
CA ILE A 76 0.59 -12.58 -10.55
C ILE A 76 -0.28 -11.92 -11.64
N PRO A 77 -0.22 -12.31 -12.93
CA PRO A 77 -1.04 -11.68 -13.95
C PRO A 77 -2.55 -11.74 -13.65
N ALA A 78 -3.03 -12.85 -13.07
CA ALA A 78 -4.44 -12.98 -12.71
C ALA A 78 -4.83 -12.05 -11.54
N TYR A 79 -3.94 -11.86 -10.57
CA TYR A 79 -4.17 -10.91 -9.48
C TYR A 79 -4.08 -9.44 -9.95
N GLU A 80 -3.16 -9.14 -10.87
CA GLU A 80 -3.09 -7.82 -11.52
C GLU A 80 -4.39 -7.53 -12.27
N THR A 81 -4.89 -8.48 -13.07
CA THR A 81 -6.17 -8.35 -13.77
C THR A 81 -7.33 -8.09 -12.80
N GLN A 82 -7.47 -8.86 -11.73
CA GLN A 82 -8.55 -8.65 -10.75
C GLN A 82 -8.49 -7.27 -10.07
N ALA A 83 -7.27 -6.77 -9.80
CA ALA A 83 -7.09 -5.45 -9.20
C ALA A 83 -7.43 -4.32 -10.18
N ASN A 84 -7.09 -4.49 -11.47
CA ASN A 84 -7.45 -3.56 -12.53
C ASN A 84 -8.95 -3.56 -12.81
N GLU A 85 -9.57 -4.74 -12.92
CA GLU A 85 -11.03 -4.87 -13.06
C GLU A 85 -11.77 -4.24 -11.88
N TRP A 86 -11.25 -4.39 -10.66
CA TRP A 86 -11.79 -3.69 -9.49
C TRP A 86 -11.72 -2.16 -9.67
N ALA A 87 -10.58 -1.62 -10.09
CA ALA A 87 -10.40 -0.18 -10.29
C ALA A 87 -11.30 0.36 -11.42
N GLU A 88 -11.43 -0.38 -12.52
CA GLU A 88 -12.30 -0.05 -13.66
C GLU A 88 -13.79 -0.13 -13.31
N SER A 89 -14.16 -0.97 -12.34
CA SER A 89 -15.54 -1.09 -11.87
C SER A 89 -16.01 0.04 -10.95
N LEU A 90 -15.09 0.94 -10.55
CA LEU A 90 -15.43 2.05 -9.66
C LEU A 90 -16.42 3.01 -10.35
N PRO A 91 -17.42 3.53 -9.61
CA PRO A 91 -18.33 4.52 -10.15
C PRO A 91 -17.59 5.83 -10.49
N PRO A 92 -18.11 6.66 -11.40
CA PRO A 92 -17.42 7.86 -11.89
C PRO A 92 -16.94 8.81 -10.78
N GLU A 93 -17.69 8.95 -9.70
CA GLU A 93 -17.35 9.83 -8.56
C GLU A 93 -16.18 9.30 -7.71
N LEU A 94 -15.84 8.02 -7.88
CA LEU A 94 -14.74 7.33 -7.20
C LEU A 94 -13.67 6.83 -8.18
N SER A 95 -13.73 7.28 -9.44
CA SER A 95 -12.76 6.87 -10.45
C SER A 95 -11.35 7.33 -10.05
N ILE A 96 -10.40 6.41 -10.14
CA ILE A 96 -8.97 6.64 -9.88
C ILE A 96 -8.13 6.59 -11.17
N ALA A 97 -8.79 6.69 -12.34
CA ALA A 97 -8.10 6.72 -13.64
C ALA A 97 -7.35 8.04 -13.88
N SER A 98 -7.77 9.12 -13.23
CA SER A 98 -7.14 10.44 -13.30
C SER A 98 -5.87 10.51 -12.44
N ALA A 99 -5.13 11.61 -12.52
CA ALA A 99 -3.92 11.80 -11.73
C ALA A 99 -4.24 11.93 -10.22
N PRO A 100 -3.35 11.49 -9.30
CA PRO A 100 -3.58 11.55 -7.86
C PRO A 100 -3.86 12.97 -7.33
N ILE A 101 -3.36 14.01 -8.00
CA ILE A 101 -3.58 15.41 -7.62
C ILE A 101 -5.05 15.84 -7.74
N ASP A 102 -5.83 15.14 -8.57
CA ASP A 102 -7.25 15.41 -8.79
C ASP A 102 -8.16 14.61 -7.84
N ASP A 103 -7.58 13.77 -6.98
CA ASP A 103 -8.34 12.88 -6.11
C ASP A 103 -9.11 13.67 -5.04
N ASN A 104 -10.42 13.38 -4.91
CA ASN A 104 -11.12 13.67 -3.67
C ASN A 104 -10.67 12.71 -2.55
N VAL A 105 -11.05 12.98 -1.30
CA VAL A 105 -10.63 12.16 -0.14
C VAL A 105 -10.95 10.66 -0.31
N CYS A 106 -12.07 10.31 -0.93
CA CYS A 106 -12.43 8.91 -1.16
C CYS A 106 -11.51 8.26 -2.20
N CYS A 107 -11.28 8.94 -3.34
CA CYS A 107 -10.35 8.48 -4.38
C CYS A 107 -8.93 8.31 -3.83
N PHE A 108 -8.46 9.29 -3.05
CA PHE A 108 -7.15 9.28 -2.38
C PHE A 108 -6.97 8.02 -1.53
N VAL A 109 -7.97 7.71 -0.67
CA VAL A 109 -7.91 6.52 0.19
C VAL A 109 -7.95 5.22 -0.63
N LEU A 110 -8.84 5.14 -1.62
CA LEU A 110 -8.97 3.96 -2.49
C LEU A 110 -7.69 3.69 -3.29
N ARG A 111 -7.10 4.73 -3.89
CA ARG A 111 -5.83 4.65 -4.62
C ARG A 111 -4.70 4.21 -3.70
N GLY A 112 -4.59 4.80 -2.52
CA GLY A 112 -3.59 4.39 -1.53
C GLY A 112 -3.75 2.92 -1.11
N HIS A 113 -4.98 2.43 -0.94
CA HIS A 113 -5.22 1.02 -0.64
C HIS A 113 -4.88 0.08 -1.80
N LEU A 114 -5.14 0.49 -3.04
CA LEU A 114 -4.76 -0.27 -4.23
C LEU A 114 -3.24 -0.37 -4.36
N VAL A 115 -2.51 0.74 -4.17
CA VAL A 115 -1.03 0.73 -4.15
C VAL A 115 -0.51 -0.22 -3.07
N ASN A 116 -1.07 -0.18 -1.86
CA ASN A 116 -0.72 -1.12 -0.78
C ASN A 116 -1.05 -2.58 -1.12
N PHE A 117 -2.06 -2.85 -1.96
CA PHE A 117 -2.34 -4.20 -2.45
C PHE A 117 -1.20 -4.69 -3.34
N PHE A 118 -0.78 -3.89 -4.32
CA PHE A 118 0.31 -4.24 -5.23
C PHE A 118 1.67 -4.36 -4.51
N GLU A 119 1.99 -3.47 -3.57
CA GLU A 119 3.21 -3.60 -2.74
C GLU A 119 3.25 -4.97 -2.04
N ARG A 120 2.12 -5.42 -1.48
CA ARG A 120 2.01 -6.75 -0.84
C ARG A 120 2.10 -7.89 -1.84
N LEU A 121 1.55 -7.71 -3.03
CA LEU A 121 1.57 -8.71 -4.11
C LEU A 121 2.99 -9.00 -4.58
N TYR A 122 3.83 -7.97 -4.70
CA TYR A 122 5.21 -8.10 -5.17
C TYR A 122 6.23 -8.37 -4.06
N TRP A 123 5.86 -8.13 -2.80
CA TRP A 123 6.74 -8.28 -1.63
C TRP A 123 7.52 -9.61 -1.57
N PRO A 124 6.94 -10.78 -1.87
CA PRO A 124 7.68 -12.04 -1.84
C PRO A 124 8.91 -12.05 -2.77
N PHE A 125 8.80 -11.41 -3.94
CA PHE A 125 9.89 -11.32 -4.92
C PHE A 125 10.97 -10.34 -4.46
N VAL A 126 10.56 -9.17 -3.96
CA VAL A 126 11.48 -8.17 -3.41
C VAL A 126 12.29 -8.77 -2.26
N MET A 127 11.63 -9.42 -1.30
CA MET A 127 12.30 -10.06 -0.17
C MET A 127 13.28 -11.14 -0.59
N ALA A 128 12.88 -12.03 -1.50
CA ALA A 128 13.76 -13.08 -1.98
C ALA A 128 14.99 -12.51 -2.69
N HIS A 129 14.81 -11.43 -3.46
CA HIS A 129 15.89 -10.73 -4.14
C HIS A 129 16.88 -10.09 -3.18
N LEU A 130 16.40 -9.33 -2.20
CA LEU A 130 17.26 -8.72 -1.19
C LEU A 130 18.01 -9.78 -0.37
N ALA A 131 17.35 -10.87 0.01
CA ALA A 131 17.98 -11.97 0.73
C ALA A 131 19.05 -12.70 -0.11
N ALA A 132 18.87 -12.79 -1.43
CA ALA A 132 19.87 -13.37 -2.32
C ALA A 132 21.09 -12.45 -2.45
N LEU A 133 20.88 -11.14 -2.62
CA LEU A 133 21.96 -10.14 -2.67
C LEU A 133 22.78 -10.13 -1.38
N GLU A 134 22.12 -10.14 -0.22
CA GLU A 134 22.78 -10.19 1.09
C GLU A 134 23.71 -11.40 1.23
N ARG A 135 23.31 -12.55 0.67
CA ARG A 135 24.10 -13.79 0.70
C ARG A 135 25.14 -13.91 -0.42
N GLY A 136 25.22 -12.92 -1.32
CA GLY A 136 26.06 -13.00 -2.51
C GLY A 136 25.64 -14.09 -3.50
N VAL A 137 24.37 -14.48 -3.47
CA VAL A 137 23.82 -15.56 -4.30
C VAL A 137 23.24 -14.98 -5.59
N THR A 138 23.78 -15.37 -6.74
CA THR A 138 23.37 -14.87 -8.06
C THR A 138 22.29 -15.74 -8.73
N THR A 139 21.64 -16.65 -7.99
CA THR A 139 20.68 -17.60 -8.57
C THR A 139 19.53 -16.87 -9.25
N PRO A 140 19.08 -17.29 -10.44
CA PRO A 140 17.93 -16.68 -11.10
C PRO A 140 16.69 -16.80 -10.22
N ILE A 141 16.17 -15.67 -9.76
CA ILE A 141 14.94 -15.62 -8.97
C ILE A 141 13.76 -15.58 -9.96
N PRO A 142 12.84 -16.57 -9.91
CA PRO A 142 11.62 -16.54 -10.71
C PRO A 142 10.86 -15.24 -10.44
N GLY A 143 10.32 -14.62 -11.49
CA GLY A 143 9.57 -13.38 -11.34
C GLY A 143 10.44 -12.14 -11.10
N ARG A 144 11.68 -12.09 -11.61
CA ARG A 144 12.56 -10.92 -11.51
C ARG A 144 11.88 -9.59 -11.89
N GLN A 145 11.01 -9.58 -12.90
CA GLN A 145 10.22 -8.40 -13.29
C GLN A 145 9.34 -7.84 -12.15
N PHE A 146 8.92 -8.69 -11.21
CA PHE A 146 8.12 -8.29 -10.05
C PHE A 146 8.97 -7.65 -8.95
N VAL A 147 10.29 -7.83 -8.96
CA VAL A 147 11.19 -7.08 -8.08
C VAL A 147 11.19 -5.61 -8.47
N GLU A 148 11.37 -5.31 -9.75
CA GLU A 148 11.36 -3.96 -10.29
C GLU A 148 10.01 -3.27 -10.03
N LYS A 149 8.90 -3.92 -10.42
CA LYS A 149 7.55 -3.44 -10.08
C LYS A 149 7.38 -3.21 -8.58
N GLY A 150 7.84 -4.13 -7.73
CA GLY A 150 7.72 -3.97 -6.28
C GLY A 150 8.42 -2.72 -5.74
N LEU A 151 9.61 -2.40 -6.25
CA LEU A 151 10.33 -1.18 -5.88
C LEU A 151 9.67 0.08 -6.46
N GLU A 152 9.14 0.02 -7.69
CA GLU A 152 8.37 1.13 -8.29
C GLU A 152 7.12 1.45 -7.47
N TYR A 153 6.40 0.43 -6.98
CA TYR A 153 5.22 0.63 -6.14
C TYR A 153 5.56 1.29 -4.79
N HIS A 154 6.76 1.09 -4.26
CA HIS A 154 7.24 1.83 -3.08
C HIS A 154 7.46 3.32 -3.36
N ILE A 155 7.86 3.70 -4.58
CA ILE A 155 7.93 5.10 -5.01
C ILE A 155 6.53 5.65 -5.24
N LEU A 156 5.69 4.91 -5.96
CA LEU A 156 4.30 5.30 -6.23
C LEU A 156 3.53 5.53 -4.92
N ASN A 157 3.80 4.76 -3.87
CA ASN A 157 3.22 4.98 -2.54
C ASN A 157 3.53 6.38 -1.98
N VAL A 158 4.69 6.96 -2.27
CA VAL A 158 5.02 8.34 -1.88
C VAL A 158 4.19 9.34 -2.69
N GLU A 159 4.11 9.14 -4.01
CA GLU A 159 3.38 10.02 -4.92
C GLU A 159 1.89 10.08 -4.60
N VAL A 160 1.23 8.92 -4.44
CA VAL A 160 -0.22 8.89 -4.18
C VAL A 160 -0.60 9.42 -2.80
N ASN A 161 0.34 9.38 -1.83
CA ASN A 161 0.08 9.86 -0.47
C ASN A 161 0.47 11.33 -0.27
N GLU A 162 1.05 12.01 -1.26
CA GLU A 162 1.58 13.38 -1.11
C GLU A 162 0.53 14.36 -0.58
N ALA A 163 -0.69 14.31 -1.13
CA ALA A 163 -1.79 15.17 -0.69
C ALA A 163 -2.10 14.98 0.82
N GLY A 164 -1.84 13.80 1.38
CA GLY A 164 -2.07 13.49 2.79
C GLY A 164 -0.94 13.90 3.74
N PHE A 165 0.25 14.27 3.23
CA PHE A 165 1.47 14.39 4.03
C PHE A 165 1.36 15.30 5.24
N LEU A 166 0.61 16.41 5.14
CA LEU A 166 0.50 17.40 6.21
C LEU A 166 -0.93 17.50 6.77
N HIS A 167 -1.79 16.53 6.47
CA HIS A 167 -3.16 16.52 6.94
C HIS A 167 -3.33 15.61 8.16
N ARG A 168 -3.98 16.15 9.21
CA ARG A 168 -4.41 15.39 10.39
C ARG A 168 -5.71 14.66 10.08
N HIS A 169 -5.64 13.34 9.94
CA HIS A 169 -6.80 12.47 9.83
C HIS A 169 -6.54 11.12 10.53
N HIS A 170 -7.59 10.34 10.74
CA HIS A 170 -7.50 9.03 11.42
C HIS A 170 -6.57 8.02 10.71
N GLY A 171 -6.27 8.25 9.43
CA GLY A 171 -5.37 7.42 8.63
C GLY A 171 -3.91 7.90 8.60
N THR A 172 -3.59 9.09 9.11
CA THR A 172 -2.25 9.70 9.00
C THR A 172 -1.17 8.79 9.56
N TRP A 173 -1.41 8.15 10.72
CA TRP A 173 -0.43 7.24 11.32
C TRP A 173 -0.16 6.01 10.44
N LEU A 174 -1.20 5.43 9.83
CA LEU A 174 -1.05 4.27 8.96
C LEU A 174 -0.31 4.64 7.67
N MET A 175 -0.58 5.84 7.13
CA MET A 175 0.15 6.41 6.00
C MET A 175 1.64 6.56 6.34
N ILE A 176 1.98 7.21 7.46
CA ILE A 176 3.38 7.39 7.91
C ILE A 176 4.09 6.03 8.02
N ARG A 177 3.44 5.02 8.60
CA ARG A 177 4.01 3.67 8.68
C ARG A 177 4.27 3.04 7.31
N ALA A 178 3.37 3.24 6.36
CA ALA A 178 3.55 2.77 4.99
C ALA A 178 4.74 3.48 4.32
N LEU A 179 4.88 4.80 4.52
CA LEU A 179 6.01 5.58 4.01
C LEU A 179 7.35 5.13 4.62
N VAL A 180 7.42 4.93 5.94
CA VAL A 180 8.63 4.40 6.61
C VAL A 180 9.02 3.03 6.04
N ARG A 181 8.05 2.14 5.80
CA ARG A 181 8.29 0.85 5.12
C ARG A 181 8.88 1.06 3.74
N SER A 182 8.28 1.91 2.90
CA SER A 182 8.78 2.19 1.54
C SER A 182 10.22 2.73 1.57
N ALA A 183 10.53 3.70 2.44
CA ALA A 183 11.89 4.22 2.59
C ALA A 183 12.88 3.13 3.00
N THR A 184 12.50 2.29 3.98
CA THR A 184 13.36 1.20 4.47
C THR A 184 13.67 0.19 3.38
N VAL A 185 12.66 -0.22 2.60
CA VAL A 185 12.84 -1.18 1.51
C VAL A 185 13.71 -0.60 0.40
N LEU A 186 13.47 0.65 -0.02
CA LEU A 186 14.25 1.32 -1.06
C LEU A 186 15.72 1.48 -0.64
N ILE A 187 15.97 1.90 0.59
CA ILE A 187 17.34 2.05 1.13
C ILE A 187 18.04 0.68 1.24
N ALA A 188 17.35 -0.33 1.75
CA ALA A 188 17.90 -1.69 1.82
C ALA A 188 18.26 -2.23 0.42
N ALA A 189 17.38 -2.03 -0.56
CA ALA A 189 17.63 -2.41 -1.95
C ALA A 189 18.88 -1.72 -2.51
N ARG A 190 19.04 -0.42 -2.26
CA ARG A 190 20.21 0.32 -2.72
C ARG A 190 21.51 -0.14 -2.05
N LEU A 191 21.48 -0.39 -0.74
CA LEU A 191 22.63 -0.86 0.04
C LEU A 191 23.12 -2.22 -0.43
N LEU A 192 22.19 -3.12 -0.74
CA LEU A 192 22.46 -4.47 -1.22
C LEU A 192 22.87 -4.52 -2.70
N GLY A 193 22.92 -3.36 -3.39
CA GLY A 193 23.33 -3.29 -4.79
C GLY A 193 22.24 -3.70 -5.79
N SER A 194 20.96 -3.64 -5.41
CA SER A 194 19.86 -3.84 -6.36
C SER A 194 19.84 -2.72 -7.41
N GLY A 195 19.36 -3.06 -8.61
CA GLY A 195 18.93 -2.04 -9.58
C GLY A 195 17.80 -1.21 -8.96
N MET A 196 17.94 0.12 -9.01
CA MET A 196 17.00 1.06 -8.39
C MET A 196 16.14 1.75 -9.45
N PRO A 197 14.82 1.86 -9.24
CA PRO A 197 13.95 2.64 -10.11
C PRO A 197 14.28 4.14 -10.05
N ALA A 198 13.96 4.87 -11.12
CA ALA A 198 14.14 6.31 -11.18
C ALA A 198 13.33 7.02 -10.07
N GLY A 199 13.87 8.09 -9.49
CA GLY A 199 13.20 8.86 -8.43
C GLY A 199 13.25 8.24 -7.02
N TRP A 200 13.93 7.10 -6.81
CA TRP A 200 14.01 6.45 -5.49
C TRP A 200 14.58 7.36 -4.40
N ARG A 201 15.60 8.15 -4.72
CA ARG A 201 16.26 9.07 -3.78
C ARG A 201 15.30 10.19 -3.39
N ASP A 202 14.67 10.82 -4.37
CA ASP A 202 13.70 11.89 -4.15
C ASP A 202 12.51 11.38 -3.31
N ALA A 203 12.05 10.15 -3.55
CA ALA A 203 11.02 9.50 -2.75
C ALA A 203 11.45 9.35 -1.27
N CYS A 204 12.67 8.87 -1.01
CA CYS A 204 13.20 8.80 0.36
C CYS A 204 13.33 10.19 1.01
N GLU A 205 13.77 11.20 0.27
CA GLU A 205 13.90 12.58 0.75
C GLU A 205 12.55 13.19 1.14
N ARG A 206 11.52 12.99 0.32
CA ARG A 206 10.15 13.40 0.62
C ARG A 206 9.60 12.68 1.85
N ILE A 207 9.85 11.38 2.00
CA ILE A 207 9.44 10.64 3.20
C ILE A 207 10.08 11.25 4.45
N MET A 208 11.37 11.58 4.41
CA MET A 208 12.05 12.18 5.57
C MET A 208 11.47 13.56 5.92
N GLN A 209 11.05 14.37 4.94
CA GLN A 209 10.33 15.62 5.20
C GLN A 209 9.00 15.37 5.94
N VAL A 210 8.25 14.33 5.55
CA VAL A 210 7.05 13.92 6.29
C VAL A 210 7.41 13.53 7.72
N LEU A 211 8.45 12.71 7.92
CA LEU A 211 8.84 12.31 9.28
C LEU A 211 9.23 13.53 10.14
N ARG A 212 9.93 14.52 9.59
CA ARG A 212 10.22 15.80 10.28
C ARG A 212 8.95 16.52 10.68
N ALA A 213 7.98 16.59 9.79
CA ALA A 213 6.73 17.32 10.05
C ALA A 213 5.89 16.72 11.19
N TRP A 214 6.06 15.43 11.49
CA TRP A 214 5.28 14.70 12.49
C TRP A 214 6.08 14.22 13.71
N GLU A 215 7.39 14.50 13.79
CA GLU A 215 8.24 13.89 14.83
C GLU A 215 7.91 14.35 16.26
N ASP A 216 7.35 15.55 16.39
CA ASP A 216 6.87 16.08 17.68
C ASP A 216 5.52 15.47 18.10
N ASP A 217 4.72 15.00 17.15
CA ASP A 217 3.39 14.41 17.40
C ASP A 217 3.45 12.91 17.68
N VAL A 218 4.48 12.22 17.18
CA VAL A 218 4.58 10.76 17.21
C VAL A 218 5.89 10.34 17.89
N PRO A 219 5.82 9.77 19.11
CA PRO A 219 6.98 9.25 19.80
C PRO A 219 7.77 8.23 18.98
N GLY A 220 9.08 8.42 18.88
CA GLY A 220 10.01 7.52 18.18
C GLY A 220 10.10 7.74 16.68
N LEU A 221 9.35 8.68 16.09
CA LEU A 221 9.45 8.97 14.66
C LEU A 221 10.77 9.65 14.29
N SER A 222 11.30 10.50 15.18
CA SER A 222 12.62 11.12 15.05
C SER A 222 13.74 10.08 14.95
N ASN A 223 13.64 8.95 15.65
CA ASN A 223 14.61 7.86 15.56
C ASN A 223 14.62 7.22 14.16
N HIS A 224 13.44 6.96 13.60
CA HIS A 224 13.32 6.43 12.24
C HIS A 224 13.88 7.42 11.22
N ARG A 225 13.55 8.71 11.37
CA ARG A 225 14.09 9.76 10.51
C ARG A 225 15.61 9.83 10.55
N ASN A 226 16.19 9.94 11.75
CA ASN A 226 17.64 10.07 11.93
C ASN A 226 18.38 8.87 11.31
N PHE A 227 17.87 7.65 11.52
CA PHE A 227 18.42 6.44 10.91
C PHE A 227 18.37 6.50 9.37
N LEU A 228 17.21 6.83 8.79
CA LEU A 228 17.07 6.89 7.33
C LEU A 228 17.95 7.97 6.71
N GLU A 229 18.09 9.13 7.37
CA GLU A 229 18.96 10.23 6.92
C GLU A 229 20.44 9.86 6.96
N GLU A 230 20.90 9.26 8.06
CA GLU A 230 22.29 8.81 8.21
C GLU A 230 22.66 7.83 7.09
N VAL A 231 21.81 6.84 6.85
CA VAL A 231 22.04 5.84 5.80
C VAL A 231 22.00 6.46 4.41
N LEU A 232 21.04 7.35 4.12
CA LEU A 232 20.92 7.97 2.79
C LEU A 232 22.08 8.92 2.47
N HIS A 233 22.58 9.67 3.47
CA HIS A 233 23.76 10.51 3.30
C HIS A 233 25.03 9.67 3.10
N GLY A 234 25.19 8.57 3.84
CA GLY A 234 26.28 7.63 3.63
C GLY A 234 26.32 7.03 2.22
N LEU A 235 25.15 6.84 1.59
CA LEU A 235 25.03 6.39 0.19
C LEU A 235 25.45 7.44 -0.86
N GLY A 236 25.49 8.73 -0.51
CA GLY A 236 25.86 9.82 -1.42
C GLY A 236 27.34 10.23 -1.37
N ALA A 237 28.11 9.72 -0.41
CA ALA A 237 29.52 10.07 -0.20
C ALA A 237 30.52 9.14 -0.92
N ASN A 238 30.03 8.20 -1.75
CA ASN A 238 30.84 7.24 -2.51
C ASN A 238 30.71 7.45 -4.02
#